data_AF-E5RHM2-F1
#
_entry.id   AF-E5RHM2-F1
#
_cell.length_a   1.000
_cell.length_b   1.000
_cell.length_c   1.000
_cell.angle_alpha   90.00
_cell.angle_beta   90.00
_cell.angle_gamma   90.00
#
_symmetry.space_group_name_H-M   'P 1'
#
loop_
_entity.id
_entity.type
_entity.pdbx_description
1 polymer ?
#
loop_
_entity_poly.entity_id
_entity_poly.type
_entity_poly.pdbx_seq_one_letter_code
_entity_poly.pdbx_strand_id
1 'polypeptide(L)'
;MLFEGLDLVSALATLAACLVSVTLLLAVSQQLWQLRWAATRDKSCKLPIPKGSMGFPLIGETGHWLLQVFSKIFSHEALESYLPKIQLVIQDTLRAWSSHPEAINVYQEAQKLTFRMAIRVLLGFSIPEEDLGHLFEVYQQFVDNVFSLPVDLPFSGYRRGIQARQILQKGLEKAIREKLQC
;
A
#
# COMPACT_ATOMS: atom_id res chain seq x y z
N MET A 1 -59.39 -14.98 22.91
CA MET A 1 -58.78 -16.16 22.25
C MET A 1 -58.41 -15.92 20.79
N LEU A 2 -59.24 -15.28 19.93
CA LEU A 2 -58.86 -14.99 18.53
C LEU A 2 -57.79 -13.89 18.37
N PHE A 3 -57.77 -12.87 19.25
CA PHE A 3 -56.81 -11.77 19.20
C PHE A 3 -55.36 -12.21 19.51
N GLU A 4 -55.16 -13.05 20.54
CA GLU A 4 -53.83 -13.58 20.90
C GLU A 4 -53.24 -14.48 19.79
N GLY A 5 -54.09 -15.18 19.03
CA GLY A 5 -53.65 -15.97 17.89
C GLY A 5 -53.16 -15.12 16.71
N LEU A 6 -53.74 -13.92 16.51
CA LEU A 6 -53.36 -13.00 15.44
C LEU A 6 -52.00 -12.34 15.73
N ASP A 7 -51.78 -11.93 16.98
CA ASP A 7 -50.52 -11.34 17.43
C ASP A 7 -49.35 -12.32 17.34
N LEU A 8 -49.59 -13.59 17.69
CA LEU A 8 -48.59 -14.66 17.54
C LEU A 8 -48.21 -14.89 16.07
N VAL A 9 -49.18 -14.88 15.16
CA VAL A 9 -48.93 -15.04 13.72
C VAL A 9 -48.14 -13.85 13.15
N SER A 10 -48.45 -12.63 13.58
CA SER A 10 -47.71 -11.42 13.19
C SER A 10 -46.26 -11.43 13.71
N ALA A 11 -46.05 -11.88 14.95
CA ALA A 11 -44.72 -12.02 15.54
C ALA A 11 -43.87 -13.09 14.81
N LEU A 12 -44.47 -14.23 14.46
CA LEU A 12 -43.78 -15.27 13.68
C LEU A 12 -43.44 -14.79 12.26
N ALA A 13 -44.33 -14.03 11.62
CA ALA A 13 -44.10 -13.48 10.29
C ALA A 13 -42.97 -12.43 10.28
N THR A 14 -42.90 -11.57 11.28
CA THR A 14 -41.84 -10.55 11.42
C THR A 14 -40.48 -11.19 11.73
N LEU A 15 -40.43 -12.21 12.59
CA LEU A 15 -39.19 -12.97 12.84
C LEU A 15 -38.70 -13.69 11.58
N ALA A 16 -39.60 -14.31 10.82
CA ALA A 16 -39.25 -14.95 9.55
C ALA A 16 -38.69 -13.93 8.53
N ALA A 17 -39.32 -12.76 8.40
CA ALA A 17 -38.84 -11.70 7.52
C ALA A 17 -37.45 -11.17 7.91
N CYS A 18 -37.18 -11.02 9.21
CA CYS A 18 -35.86 -10.63 9.72
C CYS A 18 -34.79 -11.69 9.47
N LEU A 19 -35.10 -12.98 9.63
CA LEU A 19 -34.16 -14.06 9.31
C LEU A 19 -33.84 -14.10 7.81
N VAL A 20 -34.85 -13.91 6.96
CA VAL A 20 -34.66 -13.84 5.50
C VAL A 20 -33.81 -12.62 5.11
N SER A 21 -34.05 -11.45 5.70
CA SER A 21 -33.25 -10.26 5.39
C SER A 21 -31.79 -10.38 5.86
N VAL A 22 -31.54 -10.94 7.04
CA VAL A 22 -30.18 -11.17 7.56
C VAL A 22 -29.44 -12.20 6.71
N THR A 23 -30.09 -13.30 6.33
CA THR A 23 -29.46 -14.30 5.45
C THR A 23 -29.16 -13.74 4.06
N LEU A 24 -30.05 -12.93 3.49
CA LEU A 24 -29.80 -12.24 2.23
C LEU A 24 -28.62 -11.26 2.33
N LEU A 25 -28.55 -10.45 3.38
CA LEU A 25 -27.44 -9.52 3.61
C LEU A 25 -26.10 -10.25 3.78
N LEU A 26 -26.08 -11.35 4.53
CA LEU A 26 -24.88 -12.18 4.68
C LEU A 26 -24.48 -12.81 3.35
N ALA A 27 -25.42 -13.32 2.56
CA ALA A 27 -25.15 -13.89 1.24
C ALA A 27 -24.62 -12.83 0.26
N VAL A 28 -25.22 -11.63 0.22
CA VAL A 28 -24.74 -10.52 -0.60
C VAL A 28 -23.37 -10.06 -0.15
N SER A 29 -23.12 -9.93 1.16
CA SER A 29 -21.81 -9.61 1.71
C SER A 29 -20.75 -10.66 1.31
N GLN A 30 -21.10 -11.95 1.40
CA GLN A 30 -20.21 -13.03 0.96
C GLN A 30 -19.96 -12.99 -0.55
N GLN A 31 -20.98 -12.75 -1.37
CA GLN A 31 -20.82 -12.65 -2.82
C GLN A 31 -19.99 -11.43 -3.21
N LEU A 32 -20.22 -10.28 -2.59
CA LEU A 32 -19.42 -9.06 -2.81
C LEU A 32 -17.97 -9.26 -2.34
N TRP A 33 -17.76 -9.98 -1.24
CA TRP A 33 -16.42 -10.38 -0.81
C TRP A 33 -15.74 -11.28 -1.83
N GLN A 34 -16.44 -12.29 -2.35
CA GLN A 34 -15.93 -13.20 -3.39
C GLN A 34 -15.65 -12.47 -4.70
N LEU A 35 -16.53 -11.55 -5.13
CA LEU A 35 -16.35 -10.70 -6.31
C LEU A 35 -15.17 -9.75 -6.15
N ARG A 36 -15.07 -9.07 -5.02
CA ARG A 36 -13.92 -8.21 -4.69
C ARG A 36 -12.65 -9.02 -4.69
N TRP A 37 -12.65 -10.20 -4.08
CA TRP A 37 -11.50 -11.10 -4.05
C TRP A 37 -11.10 -11.57 -5.44
N ALA A 38 -12.05 -12.00 -6.27
CA ALA A 38 -11.78 -12.44 -7.63
C ALA A 38 -11.32 -11.28 -8.55
N ALA A 39 -11.82 -10.07 -8.35
CA ALA A 39 -11.45 -8.89 -9.11
C ALA A 39 -10.09 -8.31 -8.68
N THR A 40 -9.75 -8.37 -7.39
CA THR A 40 -8.48 -7.84 -6.86
C THR A 40 -7.34 -8.86 -6.92
N ARG A 41 -7.62 -10.13 -7.20
CA ARG A 41 -6.60 -11.17 -7.35
C ARG A 41 -5.72 -10.91 -8.56
N ASP A 42 -4.43 -10.75 -8.31
CA ASP A 42 -3.41 -10.66 -9.36
C ASP A 42 -3.35 -11.98 -10.15
N LYS A 43 -3.77 -11.93 -11.42
CA LYS A 43 -3.79 -13.07 -12.33
C LYS A 43 -2.39 -13.55 -12.73
N SER A 44 -1.36 -12.73 -12.47
CA SER A 44 0.02 -13.04 -12.81
C SER A 44 0.72 -13.92 -11.75
N CYS A 45 0.18 -14.04 -10.54
CA CYS A 45 0.72 -14.87 -9.47
C CYS A 45 0.06 -16.26 -9.41
N LYS A 46 0.77 -17.28 -9.91
CA LYS A 46 0.31 -18.70 -9.92
C LYS A 46 0.56 -19.44 -8.60
N LEU A 47 1.24 -18.83 -7.64
CA LEU A 47 1.55 -19.48 -6.36
C LEU A 47 0.26 -19.72 -5.55
N PRO A 48 0.08 -20.91 -4.95
CA PRO A 48 -1.02 -21.13 -4.03
C PRO A 48 -0.85 -20.17 -2.85
N ILE A 49 -1.93 -19.49 -2.50
CA ILE A 49 -1.92 -18.58 -1.35
C ILE A 49 -1.48 -19.40 -0.12
N PRO A 50 -0.50 -18.92 0.67
CA PRO A 50 -0.08 -19.63 1.86
C PRO A 50 -1.29 -19.88 2.77
N LYS A 51 -1.29 -21.00 3.48
CA LYS A 51 -2.34 -21.33 4.46
C LYS A 51 -2.25 -20.37 5.64
N GLY A 52 -2.75 -19.16 5.47
CA GLY A 52 -2.98 -18.20 6.56
C GLY A 52 -4.28 -18.54 7.27
N SER A 53 -4.35 -18.17 8.55
CA SER A 53 -5.60 -18.07 9.30
C SER A 53 -6.68 -17.42 8.41
N MET A 54 -7.83 -18.06 8.24
CA MET A 54 -8.98 -17.57 7.45
C MET A 54 -9.66 -16.34 8.09
N GLY A 55 -8.94 -15.52 8.85
CA GLY A 55 -9.34 -14.19 9.27
C GLY A 55 -9.01 -13.14 8.21
N PHE A 56 -9.53 -11.93 8.41
CA PHE A 56 -9.22 -10.75 7.58
C PHE A 56 -7.71 -10.71 7.28
N PRO A 57 -7.26 -10.72 6.01
CA PRO A 57 -5.86 -10.96 5.63
C PRO A 57 -4.86 -9.90 6.14
N LEU A 58 -5.36 -8.82 6.76
CA LEU A 58 -4.57 -7.76 7.38
C LEU A 58 -4.62 -7.78 8.92
N ILE A 59 -5.51 -8.57 9.54
CA ILE A 59 -5.75 -8.57 10.99
C ILE A 59 -5.03 -9.76 11.61
N GLY A 60 -3.87 -9.50 12.20
CA GLY A 60 -3.16 -10.45 13.07
C GLY A 60 -1.76 -10.79 12.58
N GLU A 61 -1.61 -11.88 11.83
CA GLU A 61 -0.31 -12.50 11.56
C GLU A 61 0.61 -11.65 10.66
N THR A 62 0.10 -11.18 9.52
CA THR A 62 0.87 -10.34 8.60
C THR A 62 1.18 -8.96 9.19
N GLY A 63 0.20 -8.35 9.87
CA GLY A 63 0.40 -7.07 10.55
C GLY A 63 1.43 -7.17 11.67
N HIS A 64 1.37 -8.23 12.48
CA HIS A 64 2.36 -8.48 13.53
C HIS A 64 3.76 -8.70 12.96
N TRP A 65 3.92 -9.54 11.94
CA TRP A 65 5.21 -9.73 11.27
C TRP A 65 5.76 -8.41 10.70
N LEU A 66 4.89 -7.62 10.06
CA LEU A 66 5.26 -6.32 9.50
C LEU A 66 5.72 -5.34 10.59
N LEU A 67 4.99 -5.27 11.71
CA LEU A 67 5.39 -4.47 12.87
C LEU A 67 6.73 -4.92 13.47
N GLN A 68 6.99 -6.24 13.53
CA GLN A 68 8.28 -6.78 13.97
C GLN A 68 9.44 -6.39 13.03
N VAL A 69 9.22 -6.43 11.72
CA VAL A 69 10.23 -5.99 10.75
C VAL A 69 10.51 -4.49 10.90
N PHE A 70 9.45 -3.68 10.98
CA PHE A 70 9.60 -2.23 11.16
C PHE A 70 10.25 -1.85 12.49
N SER A 71 9.92 -2.54 13.59
CA SER A 71 10.56 -2.25 14.88
C SER A 71 12.07 -2.53 14.86
N LYS A 72 12.52 -3.51 14.07
CA LYS A 72 13.94 -3.80 13.88
C LYS A 72 14.62 -2.74 13.00
N ILE A 73 14.01 -2.38 11.87
CA ILE A 73 14.54 -1.37 10.94
C ILE A 73 14.60 0.02 11.59
N PHE A 74 13.65 0.34 12.47
CA PHE A 74 13.60 1.60 13.20
C PHE A 74 14.02 1.45 14.68
N SER A 75 14.86 0.46 14.99
CA SER A 75 15.44 0.31 16.32
C SER A 75 16.46 1.41 16.60
N HIS A 76 16.78 1.65 17.87
CA HIS A 76 17.75 2.67 18.26
C HIS A 76 19.11 2.46 17.58
N GLU A 77 19.61 1.23 17.58
CA GLU A 77 20.87 0.84 16.94
C GLU A 77 20.84 1.09 15.42
N ALA A 78 19.73 0.76 14.76
CA ALA A 78 19.56 1.02 13.33
C ALA A 78 19.55 2.52 13.02
N LEU A 79 18.79 3.31 13.79
CA LEU A 79 18.73 4.76 13.65
C LEU A 79 20.09 5.44 13.89
N GLU A 80 20.85 4.98 14.88
CA GLU A 80 22.21 5.46 15.14
C GLU A 80 23.12 5.20 13.93
N SER A 81 23.01 4.03 13.30
CA SER A 81 23.73 3.71 12.07
C SER A 81 23.31 4.55 10.85
N TYR A 82 22.07 5.08 10.85
CA TYR A 82 21.54 5.90 9.76
C TYR A 82 21.96 7.36 9.87
N LEU A 83 22.13 7.89 11.09
CA LEU A 83 22.39 9.30 11.35
C LEU A 83 23.54 9.90 10.52
N PRO A 84 24.74 9.30 10.45
CA PRO A 84 25.83 9.85 9.65
C PRO A 84 25.47 9.95 8.16
N LYS A 85 24.76 8.94 7.63
CA LYS A 85 24.34 8.91 6.22
C LYS A 85 23.27 9.95 5.94
N ILE A 86 22.31 10.11 6.84
CA ILE A 86 21.25 11.13 6.76
C ILE A 86 21.89 12.52 6.72
N GLN A 87 22.81 12.81 7.64
CA GLN A 87 23.48 14.10 7.72
C GLN A 87 24.25 14.42 6.43
N LEU A 88 24.99 13.46 5.88
CA LEU A 88 25.71 13.65 4.61
C LEU A 88 24.76 14.00 3.47
N VAL A 89 23.69 13.23 3.28
CA VAL A 89 22.72 13.46 2.20
C VAL A 89 22.02 14.82 2.36
N ILE A 90 21.67 15.21 3.58
CA ILE A 90 21.06 16.52 3.86
C ILE A 90 22.04 17.64 3.55
N GLN A 91 23.29 17.54 4.02
CA GLN A 91 24.30 18.57 3.77
C GLN A 91 24.55 18.77 2.27
N ASP A 92 24.71 17.69 1.52
CA ASP A 92 24.92 17.77 0.07
C ASP A 92 23.72 18.39 -0.64
N THR A 93 22.51 18.05 -0.20
CA THR A 93 21.27 18.60 -0.76
C THR A 93 21.12 20.09 -0.45
N LEU A 94 21.41 20.52 0.79
CA LEU A 94 21.40 21.93 1.17
C LEU A 94 22.47 22.74 0.43
N ARG A 95 23.67 22.18 0.23
CA ARG A 95 24.70 22.83 -0.60
C ARG A 95 24.21 23.02 -2.03
N ALA A 96 23.61 21.99 -2.63
CA ALA A 96 23.06 22.08 -3.97
C ALA A 96 21.95 23.13 -4.06
N TRP A 97 21.00 23.15 -3.11
CA TRP A 97 19.95 24.19 -3.07
C TRP A 97 20.53 25.59 -2.93
N SER A 98 21.55 25.77 -2.08
CA SER A 98 22.19 27.08 -1.87
C SER A 98 23.01 27.58 -3.06
N SER A 99 23.51 26.67 -3.92
CA SER A 99 24.24 27.06 -5.13
C SER A 99 23.33 27.44 -6.28
N HIS A 100 22.01 27.23 -6.17
CA HIS A 100 21.06 27.67 -7.18
C HIS A 100 20.80 29.17 -7.02
N PRO A 101 20.96 29.97 -8.08
CA PRO A 101 20.71 31.41 -8.03
C PRO A 101 19.22 31.77 -7.94
N GLU A 102 18.32 30.82 -8.25
CA GLU A 102 16.87 31.02 -8.26
C GLU A 102 16.19 30.41 -7.02
N ALA A 103 14.98 30.90 -6.72
CA ALA A 103 14.17 30.36 -5.64
C ALA A 103 13.75 28.91 -5.93
N ILE A 104 13.89 28.04 -4.95
CA ILE A 104 13.49 26.62 -5.05
C ILE A 104 12.07 26.40 -4.53
N ASN A 105 11.38 25.39 -5.08
CA ASN A 105 10.15 24.89 -4.49
C ASN A 105 10.49 23.89 -3.38
N VAL A 106 10.54 24.37 -2.14
CA VAL A 106 10.92 23.57 -0.97
C VAL A 106 10.04 22.33 -0.80
N TYR A 107 8.75 22.38 -1.16
CA TYR A 107 7.86 21.23 -1.03
C TYR A 107 8.28 20.09 -1.97
N GLN A 108 8.48 20.40 -3.25
CA GLN A 108 8.91 19.40 -4.25
C GLN A 108 10.31 18.86 -3.93
N GLU A 109 11.24 19.76 -3.58
CA GLU A 109 12.60 19.39 -3.25
C GLU A 109 12.70 18.57 -1.95
N ALA A 110 11.87 18.87 -0.95
CA ALA A 110 11.77 18.05 0.27
C ALA A 110 11.21 16.65 -0.02
N GLN A 111 10.17 16.52 -0.87
CA GLN A 111 9.65 15.22 -1.29
C GLN A 111 10.74 14.38 -1.99
N LYS A 112 11.49 14.99 -2.91
CA LYS A 112 12.61 14.36 -3.61
C LYS A 112 13.71 13.91 -2.65
N LEU A 113 14.06 14.76 -1.67
CA LEU A 113 15.01 14.43 -0.62
C LEU A 113 14.54 13.26 0.25
N THR A 114 13.27 13.24 0.69
CA THR A 114 12.72 12.14 1.50
C THR A 114 12.73 10.82 0.72
N PHE A 115 12.37 10.86 -0.57
CA PHE A 115 12.44 9.68 -1.43
C PHE A 115 13.88 9.15 -1.58
N ARG A 116 14.83 10.05 -1.87
CA ARG A 116 16.26 9.73 -1.93
C ARG A 116 16.78 9.13 -0.63
N MET A 117 16.35 9.66 0.51
CA MET A 117 16.68 9.14 1.84
C MET A 117 16.16 7.72 2.04
N ALA A 118 14.91 7.46 1.67
CA ALA A 118 14.31 6.12 1.78
C ALA A 118 15.09 5.09 0.95
N ILE A 119 15.41 5.40 -0.30
CA ILE A 119 16.15 4.49 -1.18
C ILE A 119 17.59 4.25 -0.69
N ARG A 120 18.32 5.30 -0.32
CA ARG A 120 19.75 5.20 0.00
C ARG A 120 20.05 4.79 1.42
N VAL A 121 19.27 5.27 2.39
CA VAL A 121 19.54 5.04 3.81
C VAL A 121 18.70 3.90 4.34
N LEU A 122 17.39 3.89 4.10
CA LEU A 122 16.51 2.84 4.64
C LEU A 122 16.66 1.53 3.87
N LEU A 123 16.63 1.58 2.53
CA LEU A 123 16.77 0.38 1.70
C LEU A 123 18.24 0.04 1.38
N GLY A 124 19.14 1.01 1.51
CA GLY A 124 20.57 0.81 1.27
C GLY A 124 20.94 0.62 -0.20
N PHE A 125 20.09 1.00 -1.15
CA PHE A 125 20.36 0.83 -2.58
C PHE A 125 21.22 1.96 -3.12
N SER A 126 22.15 1.59 -4.01
CA SER A 126 23.02 2.52 -4.73
C SER A 126 22.52 2.69 -6.16
N ILE A 127 21.57 3.61 -6.35
CA ILE A 127 20.97 3.92 -7.66
C ILE A 127 21.61 5.23 -8.20
N PRO A 128 22.01 5.28 -9.49
CA PRO A 128 22.46 6.51 -10.15
C PRO A 128 21.43 7.65 -10.00
N GLU A 129 21.88 8.92 -9.95
CA GLU A 129 20.98 10.07 -9.73
C GLU A 129 19.93 10.25 -10.84
N GLU A 130 20.28 9.92 -12.09
CA GLU A 130 19.35 10.01 -13.23
C GLU A 130 18.19 9.01 -13.08
N ASP A 131 18.51 7.74 -12.84
CA ASP A 131 17.54 6.68 -12.58
C ASP A 131 16.67 6.98 -11.34
N LEU A 132 17.28 7.58 -10.31
CA LEU A 132 16.57 7.96 -9.09
C LEU A 132 15.54 9.08 -9.35
N GLY A 133 15.88 10.05 -10.22
CA GLY A 133 14.97 11.10 -10.65
C GLY A 133 13.74 10.55 -11.37
N HIS A 134 13.96 9.69 -12.37
CA HIS A 134 12.86 9.02 -13.07
C HIS A 134 12.00 8.16 -12.11
N LEU A 135 12.63 7.42 -11.20
CA LEU A 135 11.89 6.62 -10.22
C LEU A 135 11.04 7.49 -9.26
N PHE A 136 11.52 8.69 -8.92
CA PHE A 136 10.76 9.66 -8.13
C PHE A 136 9.52 10.18 -8.87
N GLU A 137 9.64 10.50 -10.16
CA GLU A 137 8.49 10.92 -10.98
C GLU A 137 7.41 9.83 -11.06
N VAL A 138 7.84 8.57 -11.27
CA VAL A 138 6.92 7.41 -11.24
C VAL A 138 6.31 7.24 -9.85
N TYR A 139 7.07 7.47 -8.78
CA TYR A 139 6.55 7.44 -7.41
C TYR A 139 5.49 8.52 -7.16
N GLN A 140 5.70 9.75 -7.64
CA GLN A 140 4.69 10.80 -7.54
C GLN A 140 3.41 10.42 -8.31
N GLN A 141 3.54 9.90 -9.53
CA GLN A 141 2.40 9.37 -10.28
C GLN A 141 1.66 8.26 -9.52
N PHE A 142 2.38 7.39 -8.83
CA PHE A 142 1.76 6.39 -7.97
C PHE A 142 0.96 7.06 -6.85
N VAL A 143 1.61 7.92 -6.05
CA VAL A 143 1.01 8.60 -4.88
C VAL A 143 -0.24 9.40 -5.26
N ASP A 144 -0.17 10.19 -6.33
CA ASP A 144 -1.29 11.01 -6.82
C ASP A 144 -2.52 10.17 -7.20
N ASN A 145 -2.33 8.89 -7.50
CA ASN A 145 -3.38 7.98 -7.93
C ASN A 145 -3.73 6.90 -6.91
N VAL A 146 -3.12 6.88 -5.72
CA VAL A 146 -3.41 5.89 -4.65
C VAL A 146 -4.89 5.92 -4.25
N PHE A 147 -5.49 7.12 -4.18
CA PHE A 147 -6.88 7.31 -3.78
C PHE A 147 -7.84 7.50 -4.96
N SER A 148 -7.42 7.13 -6.17
CA SER A 148 -8.30 7.17 -7.34
C SER A 148 -9.42 6.13 -7.24
N LEU A 149 -10.56 6.42 -7.87
CA LEU A 149 -11.67 5.47 -7.94
C LEU A 149 -11.20 4.17 -8.58
N PRO A 150 -11.52 2.99 -8.00
CA PRO A 150 -11.00 1.69 -8.42
C PRO A 150 -11.67 1.17 -9.71
N VAL A 151 -11.54 1.91 -10.80
CA VAL A 151 -12.11 1.62 -12.11
C VAL A 151 -10.99 1.68 -13.16
N ASP A 152 -10.68 0.55 -13.80
CA ASP A 152 -9.65 0.44 -14.84
C ASP A 152 -10.19 0.91 -16.20
N LEU A 153 -10.06 2.20 -16.47
CA LEU A 153 -10.37 2.82 -17.76
C LEU A 153 -9.08 3.39 -18.36
N PRO A 154 -8.95 3.50 -19.69
CA PRO A 154 -7.72 3.92 -20.35
C PRO A 154 -7.19 5.30 -19.90
N PHE A 155 -8.07 6.17 -19.41
CA PHE A 155 -7.77 7.52 -18.94
C PHE A 155 -7.95 7.69 -17.43
N SER A 156 -8.24 6.61 -16.68
CA SER A 156 -8.45 6.74 -15.23
C SER A 156 -7.14 6.92 -14.47
N GLY A 157 -7.22 7.60 -13.33
CA GLY A 157 -6.12 7.66 -12.37
C GLY A 157 -5.71 6.27 -11.89
N TYR A 158 -6.67 5.36 -11.71
CA TYR A 158 -6.41 3.99 -11.27
C TYR A 158 -5.48 3.24 -12.22
N ARG A 159 -5.71 3.32 -13.55
CA ARG A 159 -4.82 2.70 -14.53
C ARG A 159 -3.41 3.27 -14.46
N ARG A 160 -3.26 4.60 -14.35
CA ARG A 160 -1.95 5.26 -14.20
C ARG A 160 -1.24 4.81 -12.92
N GLY A 161 -1.95 4.73 -11.79
CA GLY A 161 -1.41 4.24 -10.52
C GLY A 161 -0.95 2.78 -10.60
N ILE A 162 -1.71 1.91 -11.26
CA ILE A 162 -1.31 0.50 -11.47
C ILE A 162 -0.06 0.39 -12.35
N GLN A 163 0.04 1.18 -13.43
CA GLN A 163 1.24 1.21 -14.29
C GLN A 163 2.46 1.72 -13.51
N ALA A 164 2.31 2.81 -12.76
CA ALA A 164 3.38 3.35 -11.93
C ALA A 164 3.86 2.33 -10.90
N ARG A 165 2.93 1.63 -10.22
CA ARG A 165 3.25 0.52 -9.30
C ARG A 165 4.08 -0.58 -9.98
N GLN A 166 3.71 -0.99 -11.19
CA GLN A 166 4.44 -2.05 -11.92
C GLN A 166 5.87 -1.62 -12.26
N ILE A 167 6.07 -0.36 -12.64
CA ILE A 167 7.40 0.20 -12.92
C ILE A 167 8.24 0.24 -11.63
N LEU A 168 7.69 0.78 -10.54
CA LEU A 168 8.35 0.84 -9.23
C LEU A 168 8.74 -0.56 -8.74
N GLN A 169 7.83 -1.54 -8.84
CA GLN A 169 8.09 -2.91 -8.43
C GLN A 169 9.23 -3.54 -9.23
N LYS A 170 9.27 -3.35 -10.56
CA LYS A 170 10.37 -3.83 -11.40
C LYS A 170 11.71 -3.20 -11.00
N GLY A 171 11.72 -1.89 -10.75
CA GLY A 171 12.92 -1.19 -10.29
C GLY A 171 13.43 -1.72 -8.95
N LEU A 172 12.51 -1.94 -8.01
CA LEU A 172 12.81 -2.52 -6.70
C LEU A 172 13.33 -3.96 -6.81
N GLU A 173 12.69 -4.80 -7.62
CA GLU A 173 13.14 -6.18 -7.86
C GLU A 173 14.54 -6.23 -8.46
N LYS A 174 14.87 -5.31 -9.37
CA LYS A 174 16.23 -5.18 -9.93
C LYS A 174 17.24 -4.82 -8.83
N ALA A 175 16.96 -3.76 -8.06
CA ALA A 175 17.85 -3.31 -6.99
C ALA A 175 18.07 -4.38 -5.90
N ILE A 176 17.03 -5.14 -5.55
CA ILE A 176 17.12 -6.27 -4.60
C ILE A 176 18.03 -7.37 -5.15
N ARG A 177 17.88 -7.75 -6.43
CA ARG A 177 18.72 -8.79 -7.05
C ARG A 177 20.19 -8.38 -7.06
N GLU A 178 20.49 -7.14 -7.42
CA GLU A 178 21.86 -6.60 -7.40
C GLU A 178 22.44 -6.63 -5.99
N LYS A 179 21.66 -6.23 -4.97
CA LYS A 179 22.06 -6.28 -3.56
C LYS A 179 22.35 -7.69 -3.05
N LEU A 180 21.63 -8.71 -3.51
CA LEU A 180 21.82 -10.10 -3.10
C LEU A 180 23.03 -10.76 -3.75
N GLN A 181 23.56 -10.18 -4.83
CA GLN A 181 24.73 -10.68 -5.55
C GLN A 181 26.05 -10.08 -5.02
N CYS A 182 25.98 -9.04 -4.20
CA CYS A 182 27.11 -8.42 -3.49
C CYS A 182 27.33 -9.08 -2.12
#